data_AF-A0A8T4R004-F1
#
_entry.id   AF-A0A8T4R004-F1
#
_cell.length_a   1.000
_cell.length_b   1.000
_cell.length_c   1.000
_cell.angle_alpha   90.00
_cell.angle_beta   90.00
_cell.angle_gamma   90.00
#
_symmetry.space_group_name_H-M   'P 1'
#
loop_
_entity.id
_entity.type
_entity.pdbx_description
1 polymer ?
#
loop_
_entity_poly.entity_id
_entity_poly.type
_entity_poly.pdbx_seq_one_letter_code
_entity_poly.pdbx_strand_id
1 'polypeptide(L)' 'MDKSLFMPPFNFGALWEDYSEYEKSGVVVLPVPYDGTATYKKGTGEGPYAIIKASRDL' A
#
# COMPACT_ATOMS: atom_id res chain seq x y z
N MET A 1 -21.82 12.83 0.56
CA MET A 1 -21.74 11.37 0.36
C MET A 1 -20.32 10.97 0.68
N ASP A 2 -20.14 10.04 1.61
CA ASP A 2 -18.81 9.55 1.99
C ASP A 2 -18.18 8.80 0.80
N LYS A 3 -16.98 9.20 0.40
CA LYS A 3 -16.25 8.61 -0.74
C LYS A 3 -15.75 7.20 -0.44
N SER A 4 -15.67 6.83 0.84
CA SER A 4 -15.32 5.46 1.23
C SER A 4 -16.31 4.45 0.66
N LEU A 5 -17.61 4.78 0.55
CA LEU A 5 -18.63 3.83 0.09
C LEU A 5 -18.47 3.34 -1.37
N PHE A 6 -17.77 4.09 -2.23
CA PHE A 6 -17.67 3.81 -3.67
C PHE A 6 -16.25 3.50 -4.15
N MET A 7 -15.22 3.80 -3.34
CA MET A 7 -13.83 3.54 -3.69
C MET A 7 -13.09 2.90 -2.50
N PRO A 8 -12.70 1.63 -2.59
CA PRO A 8 -11.94 0.99 -1.52
C PRO A 8 -10.58 1.68 -1.33
N PRO A 9 -10.07 1.80 -0.09
CA PRO A 9 -8.87 2.56 0.20
C PRO A 9 -7.65 1.99 -0.53
N PHE A 10 -6.68 2.86 -0.78
CA PHE A 10 -5.39 2.45 -1.37
C PHE A 10 -4.37 2.22 -0.26
N ASN A 11 -4.58 1.15 0.51
CA ASN A 11 -3.63 0.61 1.48
C ASN A 11 -3.49 -0.90 1.25
N PHE A 12 -2.59 -1.55 2.00
CA PHE A 12 -2.40 -2.99 1.90
C PHE A 12 -3.69 -3.72 2.30
N GLY A 13 -4.21 -4.57 1.41
CA GLY A 13 -5.45 -5.32 1.64
C GLY A 13 -6.76 -4.53 1.51
N ALA A 14 -6.74 -3.28 1.01
CA ALA A 14 -7.94 -2.44 0.86
C ALA A 14 -8.78 -2.30 2.16
N LEU A 15 -8.10 -2.21 3.30
CA LEU A 15 -8.73 -2.13 4.61
C LEU A 15 -9.40 -0.76 4.83
N TRP A 16 -10.64 -0.78 5.33
CA TRP A 16 -11.34 0.43 5.77
C TRP A 16 -10.67 1.08 6.98
N GLU A 17 -11.03 2.33 7.26
CA GLU A 17 -10.40 3.13 8.31
C GLU A 17 -10.49 2.43 9.69
N ASP A 18 -11.65 1.87 10.04
CA ASP A 18 -11.89 1.10 11.27
C ASP A 18 -10.94 -0.10 11.48
N TYR A 19 -10.29 -0.57 10.41
CA TYR A 19 -9.35 -1.70 10.42
C TYR A 19 -7.91 -1.31 10.09
N SER A 20 -7.62 -0.03 9.84
CA SER A 20 -6.30 0.43 9.38
C SER A 20 -5.75 1.61 10.19
N GLU A 21 -6.36 1.95 11.33
CA GLU A 21 -5.88 2.96 12.25
C GLU A 21 -4.46 2.66 12.76
N TYR A 22 -3.54 3.62 12.56
CA TYR A 22 -2.13 3.46 12.92
C TYR A 22 -1.90 3.18 14.42
N GLU A 23 -2.57 3.92 15.30
CA GLU A 23 -2.35 3.82 16.76
C GLU A 23 -2.81 2.49 17.36
N LYS A 24 -3.78 1.82 16.71
CA LYS A 24 -4.33 0.53 17.14
C LYS A 24 -3.68 -0.66 16.45
N SER A 25 -2.84 -0.41 15.45
CA SER A 25 -2.27 -1.45 14.59
C SER A 25 -1.19 -2.26 15.31
N GLY A 26 -1.31 -3.58 15.33
CA GLY A 26 -0.25 -4.48 15.81
C GLY A 26 0.90 -4.67 14.80
N VAL A 27 0.64 -4.39 13.52
CA VAL A 27 1.61 -4.47 12.42
C VAL A 27 1.39 -3.29 11.49
N VAL A 28 2.49 -2.68 11.03
CA VAL A 28 2.46 -1.55 10.09
C VAL A 28 3.22 -1.93 8.82
N VAL A 29 2.61 -1.73 7.66
CA VAL A 29 3.24 -1.88 6.34
C VAL A 29 3.65 -0.51 5.82
N LEU A 30 4.95 -0.22 5.80
CA LEU A 30 5.51 1.05 5.33
C LEU A 30 6.13 0.90 3.92
N PRO A 31 5.56 1.49 2.87
CA PRO A 31 6.15 1.45 1.54
C PRO A 31 7.39 2.36 1.44
N VAL A 32 8.51 1.80 1.01
CA VAL A 32 9.77 2.55 0.78
C VAL A 32 10.21 2.37 -0.68
N PRO A 33 9.88 3.30 -1.59
CA PRO A 33 10.16 3.17 -3.03
C PRO A 33 11.57 3.63 -3.39
N TYR A 34 12.60 3.04 -2.78
CA TYR A 34 14.00 3.42 -3.04
C TYR A 34 14.64 2.54 -4.12
N ASP A 35 15.08 3.18 -5.21
CA ASP A 35 15.81 2.52 -6.30
C ASP A 35 17.02 3.36 -6.78
N GLY A 36 17.60 4.14 -5.86
CA GLY A 36 18.69 5.07 -6.19
C GLY A 36 19.97 4.36 -6.61
N THR A 37 20.29 3.22 -6.00
CA THR A 37 21.60 2.56 -6.14
C THR A 37 21.63 1.40 -7.14
N ALA A 38 20.50 0.96 -7.70
CA ALA A 38 20.51 -0.13 -8.67
C ALA A 38 21.18 0.32 -9.99
N THR A 39 22.17 -0.42 -10.45
CA THR A 39 22.97 -0.07 -11.63
C THR A 39 22.69 -0.94 -12.85
N TYR A 40 22.23 -2.18 -12.66
CA TYR A 40 21.97 -3.12 -13.76
C TYR A 40 20.54 -3.01 -14.32
N LYS A 41 19.53 -3.12 -13.44
CA LYS A 41 18.12 -3.01 -13.82
C LYS A 41 17.35 -2.18 -12.78
N LYS A 42 16.67 -1.13 -13.26
CA LYS A 42 15.77 -0.29 -12.47
C LYS A 42 14.37 -0.90 -12.39
N GLY A 43 13.55 -0.39 -11.48
CA GLY A 43 12.13 -0.69 -11.34
C GLY A 43 11.71 -1.16 -9.95
N THR A 44 12.64 -1.40 -9.02
CA THR A 44 12.30 -1.84 -7.65
C THR A 44 11.57 -0.75 -6.86
N GLY A 45 11.74 0.52 -7.25
CA GLY A 45 11.01 1.65 -6.69
C GLY A 45 9.50 1.60 -6.95
N GLU A 46 9.07 0.89 -7.99
CA GLU A 46 7.65 0.64 -8.28
C GLU A 46 7.08 -0.54 -7.46
N GLY A 47 7.97 -1.33 -6.85
CA GLY A 47 7.63 -2.52 -6.08
C GLY A 47 6.58 -2.27 -4.99
N PRO A 48 6.75 -1.28 -4.09
CA PRO A 48 5.76 -1.01 -3.06
C PRO A 48 4.36 -0.71 -3.60
N TYR A 49 4.26 0.05 -4.69
CA TYR A 49 2.98 0.31 -5.36
C TYR A 49 2.37 -0.98 -5.93
N ALA A 50 3.17 -1.79 -6.62
CA ALA A 50 2.73 -3.05 -7.20
C ALA A 50 2.23 -4.04 -6.14
N ILE A 51 2.92 -4.14 -4.99
CA ILE A 51 2.52 -4.98 -3.86
C ILE A 51 1.18 -4.52 -3.28
N ILE A 52 1.03 -3.22 -2.99
CA ILE A 52 -0.24 -2.68 -2.47
C ILE A 52 -1.36 -2.93 -3.48
N LYS A 53 -1.12 -2.65 -4.76
CA LYS A 53 -2.11 -2.89 -5.82
C LYS A 53 -2.55 -4.35 -5.86
N ALA A 54 -1.61 -5.29 -5.89
CA ALA A 54 -1.91 -6.72 -5.95
C ALA A 54 -2.64 -7.22 -4.69
N SER A 55 -2.29 -6.70 -3.50
CA SER A 55 -2.94 -7.10 -2.24
C SER A 55 -4.43 -6.74 -2.15
N ARG A 56 -4.91 -5.86 -3.02
CA ARG A 56 -6.29 -5.34 -3.01
C ARG A 56 -7.24 -6.16 -3.89
N ASP A 57 -6.70 -7.04 -4.74
CA ASP A 57 -7.48 -7.87 -5.66
C ASP A 57 -7.53 -9.32 -5.13
N LEU A 58 -8.72 -9.92 -5.08
CA LEU A 58 -8.97 -11.35 -4.78
C LEU A 58 -9.48 -12.07 -6.02
#